data_AF-A0A830HUK4-F1
#
_entry.id   AF-A0A830HUK4-F1
#
_cell.length_a   1.000
_cell.length_b   1.000
_cell.length_c   1.000
_cell.angle_alpha   90.00
_cell.angle_beta   90.00
_cell.angle_gamma   90.00
#
_symmetry.space_group_name_H-M   'P 1'
#
loop_
_entity.id
_entity.type
_entity.pdbx_description
1 polymer ?
#
loop_
_entity_poly.entity_id
_entity_poly.type
_entity_poly.pdbx_seq_one_letter_code
_entity_poly.pdbx_strand_id
1 'polypeptide(L)'
;MVVTESIYNLIPRPVEVPEKPPRHISKYPGKVQPASFEMGVQSRRGHATFGAPPGTVAPDTTKFLKSHSMEPVLPDPEKPNDTGTGKATVKPPVPRRTEVPVHGLVSAKNFVTANAVEVILADPGKKTPDPMLWTEKSDYGKTPTYLKKIKSKLAEEKQAVENWYLQQEQLAGQGMQPMDEEDRLELLGHLKEKWGKLNEAYQKLTFTLDTPAKQKRKERYEADLTQLETDIHKLSKPNVMVNLYE
;
A
#
# COMPACT_ATOMS: atom_id res chain seq x y z
N MET A 1 10.01 -14.44 -44.28
CA MET A 1 9.25 -14.28 -45.55
C MET A 1 10.14 -13.53 -46.50
N VAL A 2 10.38 -14.09 -47.70
CA VAL A 2 11.12 -13.41 -48.77
C VAL A 2 10.29 -12.20 -49.18
N VAL A 3 10.79 -10.99 -48.94
CA VAL A 3 10.14 -9.78 -49.42
C VAL A 3 10.52 -9.65 -50.87
N THR A 4 9.65 -10.13 -51.77
CA THR A 4 9.81 -9.89 -53.20
C THR A 4 9.65 -8.38 -53.43
N GLU A 5 10.66 -7.75 -54.02
CA GLU A 5 10.65 -6.32 -54.32
C GLU A 5 9.45 -6.00 -55.22
N SER A 6 8.56 -5.14 -54.72
CA SER A 6 7.33 -4.75 -55.39
C SER A 6 7.15 -3.25 -55.23
N ILE A 7 6.85 -2.55 -56.32
CA ILE A 7 6.67 -1.09 -56.37
C ILE A 7 5.56 -0.65 -55.40
N TYR A 8 4.58 -1.51 -55.13
CA TYR A 8 3.50 -1.26 -54.18
C TYR A 8 3.94 -1.30 -52.70
N ASN A 9 5.15 -1.75 -52.39
CA ASN A 9 5.73 -1.79 -51.04
C ASN A 9 6.75 -0.66 -50.80
N LEU A 10 6.90 0.29 -51.74
CA LEU A 10 7.88 1.38 -51.65
C LEU A 10 7.59 2.36 -50.50
N ILE A 11 6.31 2.60 -50.20
CA ILE A 11 5.88 3.41 -49.07
C ILE A 11 5.33 2.46 -48.00
N PRO A 12 5.97 2.35 -46.83
CA PRO A 12 5.46 1.50 -45.76
C PRO A 12 4.08 2.01 -45.33
N ARG A 13 3.13 1.09 -45.15
CA ARG A 13 1.80 1.45 -44.64
C ARG A 13 1.97 2.05 -43.24
N PRO A 14 1.29 3.17 -42.93
CA PRO A 14 1.34 3.74 -41.60
C PRO A 14 0.83 2.70 -40.60
N VAL A 15 1.69 2.30 -39.66
CA VAL A 15 1.31 1.38 -38.58
C VAL A 15 0.46 2.17 -37.61
N GLU A 16 -0.84 1.84 -37.53
CA GLU A 16 -1.74 2.46 -36.56
C GLU A 16 -1.30 2.07 -35.14
N VAL A 17 -0.86 3.07 -34.36
CA VAL A 17 -0.48 2.86 -32.96
C VAL A 17 -1.78 2.71 -32.14
N PRO A 18 -2.06 1.54 -31.53
CA PRO A 18 -3.29 1.37 -30.76
C PRO A 18 -3.29 2.29 -29.53
N GLU A 19 -4.43 2.93 -29.25
CA GLU A 19 -4.59 3.76 -28.06
C GLU A 19 -4.52 2.91 -26.79
N LYS A 20 -3.79 3.38 -25.78
CA LYS A 20 -3.68 2.67 -24.50
C LYS A 20 -5.03 2.72 -23.77
N PRO A 21 -5.52 1.60 -23.22
CA PRO A 21 -6.77 1.60 -22.48
C PRO A 21 -6.68 2.51 -21.24
N PRO A 22 -7.81 3.08 -20.78
CA PRO A 22 -7.83 3.88 -19.57
C PRO A 22 -7.36 3.07 -18.36
N ARG A 23 -6.70 3.74 -17.42
CA ARG A 23 -6.21 3.12 -16.19
C ARG A 23 -7.39 2.54 -15.39
N HIS A 24 -7.28 1.31 -14.91
CA HIS A 24 -8.27 0.70 -14.03
C HIS A 24 -8.45 1.52 -12.75
N ILE A 25 -9.70 1.86 -12.41
CA ILE A 25 -10.08 2.52 -11.16
C ILE A 25 -10.85 1.50 -10.33
N SER A 26 -10.41 1.27 -9.09
CA SER A 26 -11.06 0.31 -8.20
C SER A 26 -12.49 0.74 -7.86
N LYS A 27 -13.35 -0.24 -7.55
CA LYS A 27 -14.71 0.02 -7.07
C LYS A 27 -14.75 0.63 -5.66
N TYR A 28 -13.60 0.64 -4.96
CA TYR A 28 -13.50 1.07 -3.57
C TYR A 28 -13.14 2.55 -3.50
N PRO A 29 -13.87 3.35 -2.70
CA PRO A 29 -13.59 4.77 -2.57
C PRO A 29 -12.23 5.00 -1.89
N GLY A 30 -11.38 5.85 -2.48
CA GLY A 30 -10.08 6.17 -1.91
C GLY A 30 -10.13 7.16 -0.74
N LYS A 31 -11.15 8.03 -0.68
CA LYS A 31 -11.37 8.93 0.45
C LYS A 31 -12.33 8.28 1.44
N VAL A 32 -11.88 8.07 2.66
CA VAL A 32 -12.63 7.38 3.71
C VAL A 32 -12.96 8.37 4.84
N GLN A 33 -14.18 8.29 5.39
CA GLN A 33 -14.57 9.11 6.53
C GLN A 33 -13.86 8.61 7.79
N PRO A 34 -13.36 9.48 8.67
CA PRO A 34 -12.68 9.03 9.89
C PRO A 34 -13.62 8.22 10.80
N ALA A 35 -14.94 8.44 10.67
CA ALA A 35 -15.98 7.73 11.40
C ALA A 35 -16.07 6.21 11.13
N SER A 36 -15.46 5.73 10.03
CA SER A 36 -15.50 4.31 9.67
C SER A 36 -14.36 3.49 10.26
N PHE A 37 -13.41 4.12 10.97
CA PHE A 37 -12.29 3.45 11.60
C PHE A 37 -12.51 3.34 13.10
N GLU A 38 -12.18 2.19 13.69
CA GLU A 38 -12.31 1.94 15.14
C GLU A 38 -11.41 2.85 15.98
N MET A 39 -10.26 3.25 15.42
CA MET A 39 -9.27 4.08 16.08
C MET A 39 -9.24 5.48 15.45
N GLY A 40 -9.38 6.51 16.27
CA GLY A 40 -9.22 7.91 15.87
C GLY A 40 -10.40 8.82 16.19
N VAL A 41 -10.24 10.11 15.88
CA VAL A 41 -11.27 11.13 16.08
C VAL A 41 -12.33 11.00 14.98
N GLN A 42 -13.55 10.64 15.36
CA GLN A 42 -14.63 10.30 14.43
C GLN A 42 -15.25 11.51 13.72
N SER A 43 -15.02 12.74 14.22
CA SER A 43 -15.62 13.97 13.68
C SER A 43 -14.62 14.82 12.89
N ARG A 44 -15.03 15.32 11.73
CA ARG A 44 -14.28 16.31 10.95
C ARG A 44 -14.73 17.72 11.33
N ARG A 45 -13.83 18.53 11.88
CA ARG A 45 -14.08 19.94 12.27
C ARG A 45 -13.04 20.85 11.60
N GLY A 46 -13.42 22.08 11.23
CA GLY A 46 -12.56 22.98 10.47
C GLY A 46 -11.32 23.46 11.23
N HIS A 47 -11.51 24.08 12.40
CA HIS A 47 -10.44 24.73 13.17
C HIS A 47 -10.55 24.41 14.67
N ALA A 48 -10.82 23.14 15.01
CA ALA A 48 -11.06 22.72 16.39
C ALA A 48 -9.80 22.74 17.29
N THR A 49 -8.63 22.40 16.75
CA THR A 49 -7.39 22.26 17.55
C THR A 49 -6.68 23.58 17.80
N PHE A 50 -6.59 24.45 16.78
CA PHE A 50 -5.79 25.68 16.82
C PHE A 50 -6.63 26.96 16.72
N GLY A 51 -7.95 26.85 16.56
CA GLY A 51 -8.82 28.01 16.36
C GLY A 51 -8.57 28.73 15.03
N ALA A 52 -9.25 29.87 14.87
CA ALA A 52 -9.06 30.77 13.75
C ALA A 52 -7.85 31.70 14.00
N PRO A 53 -7.21 32.24 12.95
CA PRO A 53 -6.09 33.15 13.13
C PRO A 53 -6.50 34.42 13.92
N PRO A 54 -5.56 35.04 14.66
CA PRO A 54 -5.85 36.22 15.47
C PRO A 54 -6.43 37.35 14.60
N GLY A 55 -7.51 37.97 15.06
CA GLY A 55 -8.27 38.99 14.33
C GLY A 55 -9.49 38.47 13.56
N THR A 56 -9.65 37.16 13.37
CA THR A 56 -10.83 36.59 12.67
C THR A 56 -12.14 36.78 13.44
N VAL A 57 -12.07 36.77 14.78
CA VAL A 57 -13.24 36.92 15.68
C VAL A 57 -13.35 38.36 16.22
N ALA A 58 -12.83 39.34 15.48
CA ALA A 58 -12.98 40.74 15.85
C ALA A 58 -14.47 41.14 15.89
N PRO A 59 -14.90 41.95 16.87
CA PRO A 59 -16.28 42.41 16.95
C PRO A 59 -16.62 43.27 15.73
N ASP A 60 -17.46 42.73 14.86
CA ASP A 60 -17.95 43.40 13.65
C ASP A 60 -19.31 44.01 13.97
N THR A 61 -19.43 45.33 13.80
CA THR A 61 -20.66 46.09 14.10
C THR A 61 -21.86 45.65 13.24
N THR A 62 -21.62 44.95 12.13
CA THR A 62 -22.65 44.44 11.23
C THR A 62 -23.16 43.04 11.61
N LYS A 63 -22.41 42.28 12.41
CA LYS A 63 -22.70 40.87 12.76
C LYS A 63 -23.20 40.75 14.20
N PHE A 64 -24.28 41.45 14.53
CA PHE A 64 -24.97 41.31 15.81
C PHE A 64 -26.09 40.25 15.74
N LEU A 65 -26.41 39.65 16.88
CA LEU A 65 -27.50 38.66 17.02
C LEU A 65 -28.85 39.32 16.71
N LYS A 66 -29.60 38.75 15.77
CA LYS A 66 -30.97 39.18 15.44
C LYS A 66 -31.99 38.28 16.14
N SER A 67 -33.22 38.75 16.29
CA SER A 67 -34.32 37.93 16.83
C SER A 67 -34.47 36.64 16.01
N HIS A 68 -34.71 35.52 16.70
CA HIS A 68 -34.88 34.19 16.11
C HIS A 68 -33.68 33.68 15.26
N SER A 69 -32.50 34.32 15.34
CA SER A 69 -31.33 33.94 14.50
C SER A 69 -30.69 32.60 14.85
N MET A 70 -30.89 32.12 16.09
CA MET A 70 -30.37 30.82 16.57
C MET A 70 -31.46 29.76 16.71
N GLU A 71 -32.69 30.08 16.32
CA GLU A 71 -33.78 29.12 16.43
C GLU A 71 -33.71 28.09 15.30
N PRO A 72 -33.85 26.78 15.61
CA PRO A 72 -33.88 25.75 14.59
C PRO A 72 -35.17 25.86 13.77
N VAL A 73 -35.04 26.07 12.46
CA VAL A 73 -36.19 26.02 11.55
C VAL A 73 -36.55 24.55 11.32
N LEU A 74 -37.68 24.14 11.88
CA LEU A 74 -38.23 22.82 11.62
C LEU A 74 -38.86 22.81 10.22
N PRO A 75 -38.61 21.78 9.40
CA PRO A 75 -39.35 21.59 8.15
C PRO A 75 -40.82 21.29 8.44
N ASP A 76 -41.69 21.57 7.46
CA ASP A 76 -43.11 21.23 7.55
C ASP A 76 -43.30 19.71 7.73
N PRO A 77 -44.32 19.28 8.50
CA PRO A 77 -44.53 17.87 8.80
C PRO A 77 -44.99 17.10 7.56
N GLU A 78 -44.06 16.43 6.89
CA GLU A 78 -44.36 15.46 5.85
C GLU A 78 -44.41 14.04 6.41
N LYS A 79 -45.25 13.19 5.82
CA LYS A 79 -45.16 11.75 6.07
C LYS A 79 -43.80 11.29 5.57
N PRO A 80 -43.01 10.53 6.35
CA PRO A 80 -41.74 10.01 5.86
C PRO A 80 -42.00 9.24 4.57
N ASN A 81 -41.34 9.66 3.49
CA ASN A 81 -41.48 9.03 2.16
C ASN A 81 -41.37 7.50 2.29
N ASP A 82 -42.18 6.78 1.51
CA ASP A 82 -42.31 5.30 1.47
C ASP A 82 -41.02 4.57 1.04
N THR A 83 -39.84 5.14 1.29
CA THR A 83 -38.54 4.49 1.22
C THR A 83 -38.33 3.59 2.44
N GLY A 84 -39.16 2.57 2.59
CA GLY A 84 -38.88 1.36 3.41
C GLY A 84 -38.67 1.54 4.92
N THR A 85 -38.80 2.75 5.47
CA THR A 85 -38.59 3.07 6.89
C THR A 85 -39.90 3.24 7.67
N GLY A 86 -41.02 2.84 7.08
CA GLY A 86 -42.24 2.60 7.84
C GLY A 86 -42.00 1.50 8.87
N LYS A 87 -42.47 1.68 10.11
CA LYS A 87 -42.40 0.63 11.12
C LYS A 87 -43.17 -0.59 10.61
N ALA A 88 -42.46 -1.64 10.24
CA ALA A 88 -43.08 -2.90 9.88
C ALA A 88 -43.90 -3.42 11.07
N THR A 89 -45.20 -3.59 10.88
CA THR A 89 -46.07 -4.18 11.91
C THR A 89 -45.85 -5.69 11.91
N VAL A 90 -44.86 -6.14 12.70
CA VAL A 90 -44.50 -7.57 12.83
C VAL A 90 -45.64 -8.37 13.46
N LYS A 91 -46.44 -7.73 14.33
CA LYS A 91 -47.58 -8.37 14.99
C LYS A 91 -48.84 -8.21 14.13
N PRO A 92 -49.62 -9.29 13.92
CA PRO A 92 -50.91 -9.18 13.28
C PRO A 92 -51.84 -8.28 14.12
N PRO A 93 -52.84 -7.63 13.49
CA PRO A 93 -53.83 -6.86 14.22
C PRO A 93 -54.62 -7.76 15.17
N VAL A 94 -55.12 -7.16 16.25
CA VAL A 94 -55.97 -7.86 17.22
C VAL A 94 -57.26 -8.31 16.52
N PRO A 95 -57.75 -9.54 16.78
CA PRO A 95 -59.02 -10.04 16.26
C PRO A 95 -60.17 -9.07 16.52
N ARG A 96 -61.11 -8.97 15.58
CA ARG A 96 -62.25 -8.06 15.71
C ARG A 96 -63.33 -8.67 16.62
N ARG A 97 -64.15 -7.85 17.26
CA ARG A 97 -65.27 -8.30 18.11
C ARG A 97 -66.26 -9.24 17.39
N THR A 98 -66.38 -9.12 16.07
CA THR A 98 -67.26 -9.93 15.22
C THR A 98 -66.65 -11.27 14.81
N GLU A 99 -65.36 -11.46 15.04
CA GLU A 99 -64.62 -12.67 14.68
C GLU A 99 -64.72 -13.67 15.84
N VAL A 100 -65.44 -14.78 15.61
CA VAL A 100 -65.57 -15.85 16.60
C VAL A 100 -64.38 -16.79 16.42
N PRO A 101 -63.56 -17.05 17.47
CA PRO A 101 -62.46 -18.00 17.34
C PRO A 101 -63.01 -19.38 16.98
N VAL A 102 -62.17 -20.22 16.35
CA VAL A 102 -62.55 -21.59 16.04
C VAL A 102 -62.68 -22.36 17.35
N HIS A 103 -63.91 -22.54 17.83
CA HIS A 103 -64.22 -23.29 19.05
C HIS A 103 -64.39 -24.77 18.71
N GLY A 104 -64.04 -25.66 19.66
CA GLY A 104 -64.38 -27.08 19.56
C GLY A 104 -63.47 -27.91 18.63
N LEU A 105 -62.22 -27.50 18.43
CA LEU A 105 -61.18 -28.34 17.82
C LEU A 105 -60.90 -29.54 18.74
N VAL A 106 -61.76 -30.57 18.66
CA VAL A 106 -61.54 -31.86 19.32
C VAL A 106 -60.79 -32.77 18.34
N SER A 107 -59.59 -33.18 18.72
CA SER A 107 -58.87 -34.19 17.96
C SER A 107 -59.45 -35.57 18.30
N ALA A 108 -59.71 -36.40 17.29
CA ALA A 108 -60.04 -37.81 17.49
C ALA A 108 -58.84 -38.66 17.98
N LYS A 109 -57.72 -38.01 18.35
CA LYS A 109 -56.50 -38.67 18.82
C LYS A 109 -56.73 -39.29 20.20
N ASN A 110 -56.46 -40.59 20.31
CA ASN A 110 -56.44 -41.26 21.59
C ASN A 110 -55.10 -40.99 22.30
N PHE A 111 -55.12 -40.03 23.23
CA PHE A 111 -53.95 -39.59 23.98
C PHE A 111 -53.31 -40.70 24.83
N VAL A 112 -54.07 -41.70 25.27
CA VAL A 112 -53.51 -42.83 26.04
C VAL A 112 -52.60 -43.66 25.16
N THR A 113 -53.07 -44.03 23.97
CA THR A 113 -52.27 -44.82 23.02
C THR A 113 -51.10 -44.02 22.44
N ALA A 114 -51.31 -42.73 22.16
CA ALA A 114 -50.28 -41.88 21.58
C ALA A 114 -49.13 -41.62 22.55
N ASN A 115 -49.43 -41.31 23.82
CA ASN A 115 -48.42 -41.10 24.84
C ASN A 115 -47.65 -42.41 25.12
N ALA A 116 -48.34 -43.56 25.11
CA ALA A 116 -47.69 -44.85 25.26
C ALA A 116 -46.69 -45.13 24.14
N VAL A 117 -47.09 -44.91 22.88
CA VAL A 117 -46.19 -45.08 21.72
C VAL A 117 -45.04 -44.08 21.76
N GLU A 118 -45.29 -42.82 22.11
CA GLU A 118 -44.27 -41.78 22.21
C GLU A 118 -43.20 -42.14 23.26
N VAL A 119 -43.60 -42.66 24.42
CA VAL A 119 -42.67 -43.08 25.48
C VAL A 119 -41.90 -44.33 25.07
N ILE A 120 -42.52 -45.30 24.40
CA ILE A 120 -41.86 -46.53 23.95
C ILE A 120 -40.82 -46.24 22.87
N LEU A 121 -41.11 -45.32 21.96
CA LEU A 121 -40.23 -44.95 20.85
C LEU A 121 -39.21 -43.86 21.20
N ALA A 122 -39.33 -43.22 22.36
CA ALA A 122 -38.41 -42.18 22.76
C ALA A 122 -37.00 -42.76 22.97
N ASP A 123 -36.03 -42.18 22.26
CA ASP A 123 -34.63 -42.47 22.54
C ASP A 123 -34.28 -42.06 23.99
N PRO A 124 -33.46 -42.86 24.70
CA PRO A 124 -33.04 -42.50 26.04
C PRO A 124 -32.34 -41.14 26.04
N GLY A 125 -32.59 -40.34 27.08
CA GLY A 125 -32.00 -39.00 27.22
C GLY A 125 -30.47 -38.99 27.14
N LYS A 126 -29.91 -37.81 26.84
CA LYS A 126 -28.46 -37.62 26.70
C LYS A 126 -27.72 -38.12 27.94
N LYS A 127 -26.98 -39.23 27.80
CA LYS A 127 -26.05 -39.71 28.82
C LYS A 127 -24.94 -38.67 28.99
N THR A 128 -24.45 -38.50 30.22
CA THR A 128 -23.20 -37.76 30.44
C THR A 128 -22.10 -38.46 29.65
N PRO A 129 -21.38 -37.75 28.75
CA PRO A 129 -20.31 -38.38 28.01
C PRO A 129 -19.21 -38.83 28.97
N ASP A 130 -18.67 -40.02 28.75
CA ASP A 130 -17.51 -40.51 29.47
C ASP A 130 -16.32 -39.55 29.26
N PRO A 131 -15.41 -39.42 30.24
CA PRO A 131 -14.23 -38.56 30.11
C PRO A 131 -13.38 -38.99 28.92
N MET A 132 -13.11 -38.06 28.00
CA MET A 132 -12.35 -38.34 26.78
C MET A 132 -10.91 -38.78 27.11
N LEU A 133 -10.54 -39.97 26.64
CA LEU A 133 -9.20 -40.51 26.78
C LEU A 133 -8.27 -39.91 25.71
N TRP A 134 -7.29 -39.10 26.13
CA TRP A 134 -6.32 -38.46 25.23
C TRP A 134 -5.40 -39.43 24.49
N THR A 135 -5.30 -40.67 24.99
CA THR A 135 -4.57 -41.79 24.36
C THR A 135 -5.28 -42.36 23.15
N GLU A 136 -6.61 -42.20 23.05
CA GLU A 136 -7.43 -42.76 21.98
C GLU A 136 -7.59 -41.80 20.80
N LYS A 137 -6.82 -40.70 20.80
CA LYS A 137 -6.84 -39.74 19.71
C LYS A 137 -6.39 -40.42 18.41
N SER A 138 -7.17 -40.26 17.34
CA SER A 138 -6.90 -40.91 16.03
C SER A 138 -5.54 -40.57 15.40
N ASP A 139 -4.96 -39.45 15.80
CA ASP A 139 -3.67 -38.90 15.39
C ASP A 139 -2.58 -39.03 16.47
N TYR A 140 -2.84 -39.77 17.55
CA TYR A 140 -1.82 -40.10 18.54
C TYR A 140 -0.63 -40.82 17.87
N GLY A 141 0.59 -40.36 18.14
CA GLY A 141 1.81 -40.88 17.52
C GLY A 141 2.02 -40.53 16.04
N LYS A 142 1.08 -39.85 15.37
CA LYS A 142 1.23 -39.41 13.97
C LYS A 142 1.75 -37.98 13.92
N THR A 143 2.59 -37.68 12.93
CA THR A 143 3.04 -36.30 12.69
C THR A 143 1.89 -35.47 12.10
N PRO A 144 1.53 -34.33 12.71
CA PRO A 144 0.49 -33.46 12.17
C PRO A 144 0.78 -32.99 10.74
N THR A 145 -0.25 -32.93 9.91
CA THR A 145 -0.14 -32.60 8.48
C THR A 145 0.43 -31.21 8.23
N TYR A 146 0.16 -30.26 9.12
CA TYR A 146 0.66 -28.89 9.00
C TYR A 146 2.19 -28.80 9.08
N LEU A 147 2.84 -29.66 9.87
CA LEU A 147 4.30 -29.69 9.97
C LEU A 147 4.96 -30.09 8.65
N LYS A 148 4.34 -31.00 7.89
CA LYS A 148 4.82 -31.38 6.55
C LYS A 148 4.72 -30.19 5.58
N LYS A 149 3.62 -29.44 5.64
CA LYS A 149 3.43 -28.22 4.84
C LYS A 149 4.47 -27.15 5.17
N ILE A 150 4.76 -26.94 6.46
CA ILE A 150 5.79 -25.96 6.89
C ILE A 150 7.17 -26.37 6.39
N LYS A 151 7.53 -27.66 6.49
CA LYS A 151 8.82 -28.14 5.98
C LYS A 151 8.96 -27.97 4.47
N SER A 152 7.89 -28.20 3.69
CA SER A 152 7.88 -27.95 2.23
C SER A 152 8.15 -26.49 1.94
N LYS A 153 7.39 -25.58 2.57
CA LYS A 153 7.56 -24.13 2.39
C LYS A 153 8.96 -23.65 2.74
N LEU A 154 9.51 -24.10 3.87
CA LEU A 154 10.86 -23.72 4.27
C LEU A 154 11.93 -24.21 3.29
N ALA A 155 11.74 -25.41 2.71
CA ALA A 155 12.63 -25.94 1.69
C ALA A 155 12.57 -25.12 0.39
N GLU A 156 11.36 -24.76 -0.05
CA GLU A 156 11.13 -23.91 -1.23
C GLU A 156 11.73 -22.51 -1.04
N GLU A 157 11.51 -21.88 0.12
CA GLU A 157 12.07 -20.57 0.46
C GLU A 157 13.61 -20.61 0.48
N LYS A 158 14.19 -21.65 1.08
CA LYS A 158 15.65 -21.81 1.12
C LYS A 158 16.24 -21.93 -0.29
N GLN A 159 15.62 -22.72 -1.17
CA GLN A 159 16.05 -22.86 -2.56
C GLN A 159 15.92 -21.54 -3.33
N ALA A 160 14.84 -20.79 -3.11
CA ALA A 160 14.65 -19.48 -3.75
C ALA A 160 15.73 -18.48 -3.34
N VAL A 161 16.08 -18.43 -2.05
CA VAL A 161 17.14 -17.56 -1.53
C VAL A 161 18.51 -17.92 -2.11
N GLU A 162 18.82 -19.22 -2.17
CA GLU A 162 20.08 -19.72 -2.76
C GLU A 162 20.20 -19.34 -4.24
N ASN A 163 19.14 -19.57 -5.02
CA ASN A 163 19.11 -19.20 -6.43
C ASN A 163 19.23 -17.69 -6.65
N TRP A 164 18.60 -16.87 -5.79
CA TRP A 164 18.70 -15.42 -5.85
C TRP A 164 20.14 -14.94 -5.58
N TYR A 165 20.80 -15.52 -4.58
CA TYR A 165 22.20 -15.18 -4.25
C TYR A 165 23.14 -15.53 -5.39
N LEU A 166 23.03 -16.74 -5.95
CA LEU A 166 23.84 -17.18 -7.10
C LEU A 166 23.63 -16.28 -8.33
N GLN A 167 22.39 -15.86 -8.59
CA GLN A 167 22.10 -14.94 -9.69
C GLN A 167 22.72 -13.55 -9.46
N GLN A 168 22.67 -13.03 -8.24
CA GLN A 168 23.32 -11.77 -7.88
C GLN A 168 24.85 -11.86 -8.03
N GLU A 169 25.46 -12.94 -7.59
CA GLU A 169 26.91 -13.16 -7.71
C GLU A 169 27.35 -13.24 -9.17
N GLN A 170 26.60 -13.95 -10.02
CA GLN A 170 26.86 -14.02 -11.47
C GLN A 170 26.74 -12.65 -12.16
N LEU A 171 25.75 -11.84 -11.78
CA LEU A 171 25.55 -10.49 -12.32
C LEU A 171 26.63 -9.52 -11.83
N ALA A 172 27.02 -9.60 -10.55
CA ALA A 172 28.04 -8.74 -9.97
C ALA A 172 29.44 -9.04 -10.51
N GLY A 173 29.75 -10.31 -10.81
CA GLY A 173 31.02 -10.72 -11.39
C GLY A 173 31.21 -10.36 -12.87
N GLN A 174 30.15 -9.91 -13.57
CA GLN A 174 30.18 -9.75 -15.03
C GLN A 174 30.65 -8.38 -15.53
N GLY A 175 30.96 -7.42 -14.67
CA GLY A 175 31.32 -6.06 -15.12
C GLY A 175 32.15 -5.19 -14.16
N MET A 176 32.67 -5.73 -13.06
CA MET A 176 33.51 -4.97 -12.13
C MET A 176 34.75 -5.77 -11.77
N GLN A 177 35.90 -5.32 -12.23
CA GLN A 177 37.21 -5.89 -11.87
C GLN A 177 37.91 -4.92 -10.91
N PRO A 178 38.55 -5.40 -9.82
CA PRO A 178 39.40 -4.54 -9.01
C PRO A 178 40.56 -4.01 -9.87
N MET A 179 40.84 -2.71 -9.77
CA MET A 179 42.02 -2.10 -10.38
C MET A 179 43.27 -2.66 -9.70
N ASP A 180 44.34 -2.88 -10.48
CA ASP A 180 45.62 -3.27 -9.87
C ASP A 180 46.22 -2.11 -9.05
N GLU A 181 46.94 -2.47 -7.99
CA GLU A 181 47.44 -1.50 -7.02
C GLU A 181 48.59 -0.66 -7.60
N GLU A 182 49.39 -1.24 -8.49
CA GLU A 182 50.49 -0.55 -9.19
C GLU A 182 49.95 0.55 -10.11
N ASP A 183 48.99 0.20 -10.98
CA ASP A 183 48.31 1.14 -11.88
C ASP A 183 47.60 2.27 -11.10
N ARG A 184 47.00 1.94 -9.94
CA ARG A 184 46.32 2.92 -9.08
C ARG A 184 47.30 3.96 -8.55
N LEU A 185 48.47 3.52 -8.07
CA LEU A 185 49.50 4.41 -7.51
C LEU A 185 50.09 5.30 -8.60
N GLU A 186 50.34 4.76 -9.79
CA GLU A 186 50.83 5.55 -10.94
C GLU A 186 49.81 6.63 -11.33
N LEU A 187 48.54 6.27 -11.51
CA LEU A 187 47.47 7.20 -11.85
C LEU A 187 47.33 8.31 -10.80
N LEU A 188 47.40 7.95 -9.52
CA LEU A 188 47.34 8.90 -8.41
C LEU A 188 48.55 9.85 -8.41
N GLY A 189 49.73 9.37 -8.77
CA GLY A 189 50.93 10.19 -8.99
C GLY A 189 50.72 11.23 -10.09
N HIS A 190 50.24 10.79 -11.27
CA HIS A 190 49.95 11.69 -12.39
C HIS A 190 48.88 12.73 -12.08
N LEU A 191 47.82 12.36 -11.34
CA LEU A 191 46.77 13.29 -10.92
C LEU A 191 47.29 14.36 -9.95
N LYS A 192 48.16 13.98 -9.00
CA LYS A 192 48.80 14.94 -8.08
C LYS A 192 49.75 15.89 -8.81
N GLU A 193 50.50 15.40 -9.79
CA GLU A 193 51.37 16.25 -10.61
C GLU A 193 50.56 17.26 -11.43
N LYS A 194 49.45 16.81 -12.04
CA LYS A 194 48.52 17.67 -12.78
C LYS A 194 47.89 18.74 -11.87
N TRP A 195 47.46 18.35 -10.66
CA TRP A 195 46.95 19.29 -9.66
C TRP A 195 48.02 20.32 -9.27
N GLY A 196 49.27 19.90 -9.06
CA GLY A 196 50.38 20.80 -8.75
C GLY A 196 50.61 21.87 -9.82
N LYS A 197 50.71 21.46 -11.09
CA LYS A 197 50.89 22.37 -12.24
C LYS A 197 49.72 23.36 -12.39
N LEU A 198 48.49 22.87 -12.22
CA LEU A 198 47.29 23.70 -12.37
C LEU A 198 47.12 24.67 -11.19
N ASN A 199 47.38 24.21 -9.96
CA ASN A 199 47.36 25.07 -8.77
C ASN A 199 48.46 26.14 -8.87
N GLU A 200 49.67 25.80 -9.32
CA GLU A 200 50.73 26.79 -9.58
C GLU A 200 50.27 27.87 -10.58
N ALA A 201 49.59 27.48 -11.67
CA ALA A 201 49.03 28.41 -12.65
C ALA A 201 47.89 29.28 -12.06
N TYR A 202 47.08 28.71 -11.16
CA TYR A 202 46.04 29.42 -10.43
C TYR A 202 46.62 30.46 -9.46
N GLN A 203 47.66 30.11 -8.70
CA GLN A 203 48.32 31.03 -7.76
C GLN A 203 49.06 32.17 -8.47
N LYS A 204 49.53 31.95 -9.70
CA LYS A 204 50.15 32.99 -10.55
C LYS A 204 49.13 33.95 -11.18
N LEU A 205 47.82 33.76 -10.96
CA LEU A 205 46.79 34.65 -11.50
C LEU A 205 46.88 36.03 -10.83
N THR A 206 46.63 37.09 -11.60
CA THR A 206 46.65 38.46 -11.07
C THR A 206 45.52 38.69 -10.08
N PHE A 207 45.79 39.39 -8.98
CA PHE A 207 44.80 39.71 -7.94
C PHE A 207 43.58 40.49 -8.49
N THR A 208 43.75 41.36 -9.50
CA THR A 208 42.64 42.09 -10.10
C THR A 208 41.98 41.31 -11.25
N LEU A 209 40.67 41.10 -11.15
CA LEU A 209 39.84 40.33 -12.08
C LEU A 209 38.87 41.25 -12.85
N ASP A 210 39.39 42.35 -13.38
CA ASP A 210 38.56 43.45 -13.93
C ASP A 210 37.94 43.14 -15.29
N THR A 211 38.37 42.07 -15.96
CA THR A 211 37.83 41.67 -17.26
C THR A 211 37.10 40.32 -17.15
N PRO A 212 35.96 40.16 -17.87
CA PRO A 212 35.19 38.91 -17.82
C PRO A 212 35.99 37.69 -18.29
N ALA A 213 36.99 37.90 -19.17
CA ALA A 213 37.92 36.85 -19.59
C ALA A 213 38.81 36.34 -18.45
N LYS A 214 39.29 37.21 -17.56
CA LYS A 214 40.08 36.84 -16.39
C LYS A 214 39.23 36.07 -15.37
N GLN A 215 37.99 36.53 -15.13
CA GLN A 215 37.03 35.84 -14.27
C GLN A 215 36.73 34.42 -14.79
N LYS A 216 36.41 34.27 -16.08
CA LYS A 216 36.15 32.96 -16.69
C LYS A 216 37.36 32.03 -16.64
N ARG A 217 38.58 32.57 -16.74
CA ARG A 217 39.82 31.79 -16.57
C ARG A 217 40.00 31.28 -15.14
N LYS A 218 39.68 32.11 -14.14
CA LYS A 218 39.66 31.71 -12.72
C LYS A 218 38.65 30.59 -12.47
N GLU A 219 37.41 30.79 -12.91
CA GLU A 219 36.33 29.81 -12.74
C GLU A 219 36.68 28.45 -13.36
N ARG A 220 37.34 28.44 -14.53
CA ARG A 220 37.85 27.20 -15.15
C ARG A 220 38.89 26.50 -14.27
N TYR A 221 39.87 27.23 -13.75
CA TYR A 221 40.87 26.63 -12.86
C TYR A 221 40.24 26.09 -11.57
N GLU A 222 39.26 26.77 -11.00
CA GLU A 222 38.53 26.28 -9.82
C GLU A 222 37.72 25.01 -10.12
N ALA A 223 37.04 24.96 -11.27
CA ALA A 223 36.32 23.76 -11.70
C ALA A 223 37.28 22.58 -11.91
N ASP A 224 38.41 22.79 -12.58
CA ASP A 224 39.41 21.75 -12.83
C ASP A 224 40.10 21.28 -11.52
N LEU A 225 40.38 22.20 -10.58
CA LEU A 225 40.93 21.85 -9.25
C LEU A 225 39.96 20.99 -8.46
N THR A 226 38.68 21.41 -8.39
CA THR A 226 37.67 20.65 -7.66
C THR A 226 37.45 19.26 -8.24
N GLN A 227 37.45 19.12 -9.58
CA GLN A 227 37.39 17.82 -10.22
C GLN A 227 38.57 16.93 -9.81
N LEU A 228 39.80 17.43 -9.94
CA LEU A 228 41.00 16.67 -9.58
C LEU A 228 41.02 16.25 -8.10
N GLU A 229 40.55 17.12 -7.19
CA GLU A 229 40.42 16.80 -5.77
C GLU A 229 39.43 15.66 -5.53
N THR A 230 38.28 15.68 -6.22
CA THR A 230 37.29 14.58 -6.10
C THR A 230 37.84 13.27 -6.63
N ASP A 231 38.60 13.30 -7.73
CA ASP A 231 39.15 12.10 -8.35
C ASP A 231 40.31 11.51 -7.54
N ILE A 232 41.19 12.35 -6.99
CA ILE A 232 42.23 11.94 -6.03
C ILE A 232 41.58 11.33 -4.79
N HIS A 233 40.50 11.92 -4.27
CA HIS A 233 39.81 11.39 -3.11
C HIS A 233 39.19 10.01 -3.38
N LYS A 234 38.59 9.80 -4.56
CA LYS A 234 38.03 8.49 -4.97
C LYS A 234 39.13 7.43 -5.09
N LEU A 235 40.24 7.76 -5.76
CA LEU A 235 41.36 6.85 -6.00
C LEU A 235 42.26 6.63 -4.80
N SER A 236 42.16 7.45 -3.74
CA SER A 236 42.93 7.24 -2.50
C SER A 236 42.47 6.01 -1.69
N LYS A 237 41.26 5.52 -1.94
CA LYS A 237 40.72 4.31 -1.30
C LYS A 237 41.39 3.04 -1.87
N PRO A 238 41.66 2.01 -1.05
CA PRO A 238 42.39 0.81 -1.48
C PRO A 238 41.60 -0.12 -2.42
N ASN A 239 40.27 -0.14 -2.35
CA ASN A 239 39.43 -1.03 -3.16
C ASN A 239 38.64 -0.22 -4.19
N VAL A 240 39.23 0.00 -5.37
CA VAL A 240 38.57 0.66 -6.50
C VAL A 240 38.18 -0.38 -7.54
N MET A 241 36.87 -0.48 -7.82
CA MET A 241 36.35 -1.35 -8.87
C MET A 241 36.24 -0.54 -10.17
N VAL A 242 36.76 -1.11 -11.26
CA VAL A 242 36.71 -0.53 -12.60
C VAL A 242 35.81 -1.39 -13.48
N ASN A 243 34.93 -0.72 -14.23
CA ASN A 243 34.16 -1.38 -15.27
C ASN A 243 34.99 -1.42 -16.56
N LEU A 244 35.26 -2.62 -17.07
CA LEU A 244 36.03 -2.84 -18.30
C LEU A 244 35.17 -2.77 -19.58
N TYR A 245 33.85 -2.63 -19.43
CA TYR A 245 32.90 -2.51 -20.53
C TYR A 245 32.12 -1.20 -20.43
N GLU A 246 32.71 -0.13 -20.97
CA GLU A 246 32.02 1.07 -21.48
C GLU A 246 32.86 1.74 -22.58
#